data_AF-A0AAN1WI86-F1
#
_entry.id   AF-A0AAN1WI86-F1
#
_cell.length_a   1.000
_cell.length_b   1.000
_cell.length_c   1.000
_cell.angle_alpha   90.00
_cell.angle_beta   90.00
_cell.angle_gamma   90.00
#
_symmetry.space_group_name_H-M   'P 1'
#
loop_
_entity.id
_entity.type
_entity.pdbx_description
1 polymer ?
#
loop_
_entity_poly.entity_id
_entity_poly.type
_entity_poly.pdbx_seq_one_letter_code
_entity_poly.pdbx_strand_id
1 'polypeptide(L)'
;MRLIIARGPWVRYWMQGDTTAWVLDEIGKEQPITMALAIGASGVKSIQVLEYRESRGGEIQYPFFTQQFDHAVLEQSNNKLKLDRNIDGITGATLSVRAMTKVAKVALYLHSKVMEAKLGNLARQS
;
A
#
# COMPACT_ATOMS: atom_id res chain seq x y z
N MET A 1 -13.45 -6.87 13.55
CA MET A 1 -12.19 -6.67 12.80
C MET A 1 -11.17 -7.66 13.33
N ARG A 2 -10.53 -8.49 12.48
CA ARG A 2 -9.51 -9.47 12.92
C ARG A 2 -8.11 -8.94 12.58
N LEU A 3 -7.25 -8.79 13.59
CA LEU A 3 -5.83 -8.48 13.42
C LEU A 3 -5.08 -9.76 13.02
N ILE A 4 -4.28 -9.69 11.97
CA ILE A 4 -3.38 -10.78 11.58
C ILE A 4 -1.96 -10.21 11.56
N ILE A 5 -1.11 -10.77 12.42
CA ILE A 5 0.31 -10.40 12.50
C ILE A 5 1.08 -11.43 11.66
N ALA A 6 1.69 -10.98 10.57
CA ALA A 6 2.66 -11.80 9.86
C ALA A 6 3.98 -11.80 10.66
N ARG A 7 4.59 -12.98 10.87
CA ARG A 7 5.88 -13.07 11.59
C ARG A 7 7.03 -12.64 10.66
N GLY A 8 7.70 -11.52 10.97
CA GLY A 8 8.73 -10.85 10.16
C GLY A 8 8.62 -9.32 10.33
N PRO A 9 9.54 -8.47 9.83
CA PRO A 9 9.59 -7.04 10.18
C PRO A 9 8.23 -6.36 9.97
N TRP A 10 7.56 -6.11 11.10
CA TRP A 10 6.38 -5.31 11.43
C TRP A 10 5.28 -5.09 10.36
N VAL A 11 5.01 -6.03 9.46
CA VAL A 11 3.81 -5.97 8.60
C VAL A 11 2.58 -6.25 9.46
N ARG A 12 1.79 -5.20 9.70
CA ARG A 12 0.51 -5.29 10.39
C ARG A 12 -0.62 -5.14 9.39
N TYR A 13 -1.57 -6.07 9.44
CA TYR A 13 -2.76 -5.94 8.61
C TYR A 13 -4.02 -6.48 9.27
N TRP A 14 -5.15 -5.97 8.78
CA TRP A 14 -6.49 -6.38 9.16
C TRP A 14 -7.27 -6.72 7.90
N MET A 15 -8.24 -7.62 8.03
CA MET A 15 -9.17 -7.95 6.95
C MET A 15 -10.61 -7.93 7.45
N GLN A 16 -11.50 -7.38 6.63
CA GLN A 16 -12.94 -7.41 6.82
C GLN A 16 -13.63 -7.56 5.45
N GLY A 17 -14.36 -8.66 5.26
CA GLY A 17 -14.96 -8.97 3.96
C GLY A 17 -13.89 -9.08 2.87
N ASP A 18 -14.01 -8.25 1.84
CA ASP A 18 -13.05 -8.12 0.72
C ASP A 18 -12.21 -6.84 0.84
N THR A 19 -12.07 -6.30 2.05
CA THR A 19 -11.23 -5.14 2.33
C THR A 19 -10.09 -5.54 3.26
N THR A 20 -8.88 -5.08 2.94
CA THR A 20 -7.70 -5.19 3.81
C THR A 20 -7.16 -3.82 4.16
N ALA A 21 -6.66 -3.68 5.39
CA ALA A 21 -5.95 -2.51 5.87
C ALA A 21 -4.53 -2.91 6.24
N TRP A 22 -3.53 -2.15 5.80
CA TRP A 22 -2.11 -2.43 5.96
C TRP A 22 -1.43 -1.27 6.66
N VAL A 23 -0.49 -1.56 7.55
CA VAL A 23 0.50 -0.61 8.05
C VAL A 23 1.88 -1.15 7.70
N LEU A 24 2.61 -0.38 6.91
CA LEU A 24 3.89 -0.76 6.30
C LEU A 24 4.91 0.37 6.50
N ASP A 25 6.15 -0.03 6.75
CA ASP A 25 7.29 0.87 6.82
C ASP A 25 8.14 0.75 5.56
N GLU A 26 8.60 1.88 5.03
CA GLU A 26 9.56 1.93 3.93
C GLU A 26 10.57 3.06 4.17
N ILE A 27 11.83 2.82 3.83
CA ILE A 27 12.87 3.84 3.95
C ILE A 27 12.65 4.93 2.90
N GLY A 28 12.60 6.18 3.35
CA GLY A 28 12.61 7.36 2.49
C GLY A 28 14.00 7.64 1.94
N LYS A 29 14.55 8.81 2.29
CA LYS A 29 15.96 9.12 2.07
C LYS A 29 16.87 8.41 3.08
N GLU A 30 16.55 8.50 4.35
CA GLU A 30 17.39 8.06 5.47
C GLU A 30 16.58 7.45 6.63
N GLN A 31 15.30 7.81 6.78
CA GLN A 31 14.46 7.37 7.89
C GLN A 31 13.25 6.56 7.42
N PRO A 32 12.71 5.66 8.25
CA PRO A 32 11.46 4.97 7.94
C PRO A 32 10.27 5.93 7.88
N ILE A 33 9.44 5.74 6.86
CA ILE A 33 8.13 6.35 6.71
C ILE A 33 7.09 5.26 6.97
N THR A 34 6.25 5.47 7.98
CA THR A 34 5.17 4.54 8.33
C THR A 34 3.90 4.97 7.60
N MET A 35 3.31 4.07 6.82
CA MET A 35 2.13 4.34 5.98
C MET A 35 1.01 3.35 6.25
N ALA A 36 -0.23 3.85 6.25
CA ALA A 36 -1.45 3.08 6.30
C ALA A 36 -2.14 3.06 4.93
N LEU A 37 -2.63 1.89 4.52
CA LEU A 37 -3.34 1.71 3.25
C LEU A 37 -4.58 0.86 3.46
N ALA A 38 -5.72 1.30 2.92
CA ALA A 38 -6.92 0.48 2.82
C ALA A 38 -7.16 0.11 1.36
N ILE A 39 -7.46 -1.17 1.10
CA ILE A 39 -7.65 -1.72 -0.24
C ILE A 39 -8.95 -2.52 -0.23
N GLY A 40 -9.83 -2.26 -1.20
CA GLY A 40 -11.04 -3.04 -1.42
C GLY A 40 -11.14 -3.58 -2.84
N ALA A 41 -12.33 -4.04 -3.23
CA ALA A 41 -12.58 -4.66 -4.53
C ALA A 41 -12.19 -3.79 -5.73
N SER A 42 -12.32 -2.45 -5.61
CA SER A 42 -11.99 -1.49 -6.68
C SER A 42 -10.60 -0.89 -6.56
N GLY A 43 -9.67 -1.54 -5.84
CA GLY A 43 -8.31 -1.05 -5.63
C GLY A 43 -8.11 -0.28 -4.33
N VAL A 44 -7.12 0.61 -4.31
CA VAL A 44 -6.81 1.44 -3.14
C VAL A 44 -8.01 2.34 -2.80
N LYS A 45 -8.45 2.29 -1.55
CA LYS A 45 -9.49 3.17 -0.98
C LYS A 45 -8.91 4.42 -0.34
N SER A 46 -7.74 4.30 0.25
CA SER A 46 -7.04 5.41 0.90
C SER A 46 -5.59 5.02 1.19
N ILE A 47 -4.70 6.02 1.15
CA ILE A 47 -3.32 5.94 1.63
C ILE A 47 -3.03 7.14 2.54
N GLN A 48 -2.37 6.89 3.66
CA GLN A 48 -2.03 7.90 4.66
C GLN A 48 -0.64 7.65 5.21
N VAL A 49 0.08 8.72 5.53
CA VAL A 49 1.31 8.64 6.31
C VAL A 49 0.93 8.74 7.78
N LEU A 50 1.39 7.77 8.57
CA LEU A 50 1.20 7.74 10.02
C LEU A 50 2.36 8.39 10.76
N GLU A 51 3.58 8.23 10.23
CA GLU A 51 4.77 8.81 10.83
C GLU A 51 5.80 9.15 9.76
N TYR A 52 6.26 10.39 9.79
CA TYR A 52 7.27 10.94 8.88
C TYR A 52 8.39 11.59 9.68
N ARG A 53 9.62 11.17 9.45
CA ARG A 53 10.78 11.54 10.29
C ARG A 53 11.88 12.29 9.53
N GLU A 54 11.64 12.64 8.28
CA GLU A 54 12.62 13.34 7.44
C GLU A 54 12.33 14.85 7.41
N SER A 55 13.37 15.63 7.12
CA SER A 55 13.28 17.09 7.10
C SER A 55 12.62 17.66 5.84
N ARG A 56 12.58 16.89 4.74
CA ARG A 56 12.05 17.29 3.43
C ARG A 56 11.40 16.10 2.76
N GLY A 57 10.37 16.36 1.96
CA GLY A 57 9.62 15.34 1.24
C GLY A 57 8.32 14.93 1.92
N GLY A 58 7.97 15.59 3.03
CA GLY A 58 6.73 15.36 3.79
C GLY A 58 5.47 15.80 3.05
N GLU A 59 5.60 16.39 1.86
CA GLU A 59 4.49 16.79 1.00
C GLU A 59 3.66 15.60 0.51
N ILE A 60 4.22 14.38 0.54
CA ILE A 60 3.50 13.13 0.22
C ILE A 60 2.31 12.85 1.16
N GLN A 61 2.20 13.56 2.28
CA GLN A 61 1.13 13.41 3.26
C GLN A 61 -0.15 14.12 2.84
N TYR A 62 -0.07 15.07 1.91
CA TYR A 62 -1.18 15.95 1.57
C TYR A 62 -2.13 15.32 0.54
N PRO A 63 -3.44 15.69 0.59
CA PRO A 63 -4.45 15.15 -0.33
C PRO A 63 -4.11 15.30 -1.81
N PHE A 64 -3.47 16.40 -2.22
CA PHE A 64 -3.11 16.62 -3.62
C PHE A 64 -2.20 15.53 -4.19
N PHE A 65 -1.44 14.85 -3.33
CA PHE A 65 -0.60 13.72 -3.71
C PHE A 65 -1.28 12.39 -3.43
N THR A 66 -1.84 12.18 -2.24
CA THR A 66 -2.40 10.87 -1.85
C THR A 66 -3.62 10.46 -2.67
N GLN A 67 -4.42 11.42 -3.17
CA GLN A 67 -5.58 11.13 -4.03
C GLN A 67 -5.20 10.51 -5.38
N GLN A 68 -3.95 10.65 -5.83
CA GLN A 68 -3.50 9.99 -7.07
C GLN A 68 -3.57 8.47 -6.97
N PHE A 69 -3.54 7.93 -5.76
CA PHE A 69 -3.65 6.49 -5.51
C PHE A 69 -5.09 5.99 -5.46
N ASP A 70 -6.10 6.86 -5.42
CA ASP A 70 -7.49 6.43 -5.28
C ASP A 70 -7.91 5.54 -6.44
N HIS A 71 -8.43 4.36 -6.14
CA HIS A 71 -8.78 3.30 -7.11
C HIS A 71 -7.60 2.74 -7.92
N ALA A 72 -6.35 3.02 -7.54
CA ALA A 72 -5.20 2.42 -8.20
C ALA A 72 -5.20 0.89 -8.00
N VAL A 73 -4.83 0.17 -9.06
CA VAL A 73 -4.72 -1.29 -9.07
C VAL A 73 -3.36 -1.72 -9.61
N LEU A 74 -2.99 -2.98 -9.40
CA LEU A 74 -1.79 -3.57 -10.00
C LEU A 74 -2.09 -4.10 -11.39
N GLU A 75 -1.19 -3.80 -12.32
CA GLU A 75 -1.15 -4.37 -13.65
C GLU A 75 0.20 -5.05 -13.90
N GLN A 76 0.15 -6.12 -14.69
CA GLN A 76 1.35 -6.78 -15.19
C GLN A 76 1.74 -6.18 -16.54
N SER A 77 2.96 -5.68 -16.65
CA SER A 77 3.50 -5.12 -17.88
C SER A 77 4.98 -5.45 -17.99
N ASN A 78 5.40 -6.07 -19.10
CA ASN A 78 6.80 -6.46 -19.35
C ASN A 78 7.42 -7.26 -18.18
N ASN A 79 6.70 -8.26 -17.68
CA ASN A 79 7.08 -9.08 -16.52
C ASN A 79 7.30 -8.31 -15.21
N LYS A 80 6.75 -7.09 -15.09
CA LYS A 80 6.82 -6.26 -13.89
C LYS A 80 5.43 -5.83 -13.42
N LEU A 81 5.25 -5.82 -12.10
CA LEU A 81 4.07 -5.26 -11.45
C LEU A 81 4.21 -3.73 -11.37
N LYS A 82 3.25 -3.03 -11.95
CA LYS A 82 3.13 -1.57 -11.91
C LYS A 82 1.72 -1.16 -11.50
N LEU A 83 1.54 0.10 -11.15
CA LEU A 83 0.20 0.66 -11.02
C LEU A 83 -0.40 0.87 -12.43
N ASP A 84 -1.73 0.83 -12.52
CA ASP A 84 -2.53 1.15 -13.71
C ASP A 84 -2.37 2.60 -14.19
N ARG A 85 -1.78 3.45 -13.35
CA ARG A 85 -1.58 4.88 -13.60
C ARG A 85 -0.16 5.32 -13.24
N ASN A 86 0.20 6.48 -13.75
CA ASN A 86 1.40 7.19 -13.30
C ASN A 86 1.09 7.96 -12.00
N ILE A 87 2.10 8.08 -11.15
CA ILE A 87 2.07 8.92 -9.96
C ILE A 87 3.00 10.10 -10.21
N ASP A 88 2.45 11.29 -10.24
CA ASP A 88 3.19 12.52 -10.45
C ASP A 88 4.11 12.80 -9.26
N GLY A 89 5.35 13.16 -9.57
CA GLY A 89 6.35 13.46 -8.56
C GLY A 89 6.09 14.79 -7.85
N ILE A 90 6.74 14.96 -6.71
CA ILE A 90 6.85 16.24 -6.01
C ILE A 90 8.31 16.67 -6.06
N THR A 91 8.55 17.90 -6.51
CA THR A 91 9.89 18.51 -6.56
C THR A 91 10.56 18.45 -5.20
N GLY A 92 11.77 17.88 -5.14
CA GLY A 92 12.51 17.73 -3.89
C GLY A 92 12.09 16.55 -2.99
N ALA A 93 11.06 15.78 -3.37
CA ALA A 93 10.55 14.65 -2.60
C ALA A 93 10.63 13.30 -3.34
N THR A 94 11.48 13.18 -4.37
CA THR A 94 11.55 12.00 -5.24
C THR A 94 11.69 10.68 -4.48
N LEU A 95 12.45 10.63 -3.39
CA LEU A 95 12.64 9.41 -2.60
C LEU A 95 11.38 9.06 -1.78
N SER A 96 10.71 10.05 -1.20
CA SER A 96 9.44 9.86 -0.50
C SER A 96 8.32 9.41 -1.45
N VAL A 97 8.25 9.98 -2.67
CA VAL A 97 7.32 9.55 -3.73
C VAL A 97 7.56 8.09 -4.13
N ARG A 98 8.83 7.71 -4.29
CA ARG A 98 9.22 6.32 -4.60
C ARG A 98 8.85 5.36 -3.47
N ALA A 99 9.09 5.75 -2.23
CA ALA A 99 8.74 4.95 -1.04
C ALA A 99 7.23 4.70 -0.98
N MET A 100 6.41 5.75 -1.09
CA MET A 100 4.94 5.61 -1.07
C MET A 100 4.43 4.77 -2.24
N THR A 101 4.94 5.01 -3.46
CA THR A 101 4.59 4.20 -4.64
C THR A 101 4.96 2.74 -4.48
N LYS A 102 6.11 2.44 -3.86
CA LYS A 102 6.53 1.07 -3.57
C LYS A 102 5.58 0.42 -2.57
N VAL A 103 5.24 1.10 -1.48
CA VAL A 103 4.31 0.60 -0.47
C VAL A 103 2.92 0.34 -1.04
N ALA A 104 2.40 1.22 -1.91
CA ALA A 104 1.12 1.00 -2.59
C ALA A 104 1.12 -0.31 -3.40
N LYS A 105 2.17 -0.54 -4.19
CA LYS A 105 2.31 -1.79 -4.96
C LYS A 105 2.43 -3.02 -4.06
N VAL A 106 3.20 -2.95 -2.99
CA VAL A 106 3.35 -4.07 -2.03
C VAL A 106 2.00 -4.39 -1.38
N ALA A 107 1.28 -3.38 -0.89
CA ALA A 107 -0.02 -3.57 -0.26
C ALA A 107 -1.05 -4.18 -1.21
N LEU A 108 -1.11 -3.72 -2.47
CA LEU A 108 -1.99 -4.29 -3.51
C LEU A 108 -1.65 -5.75 -3.81
N TYR A 109 -0.36 -6.08 -3.92
CA TYR A 109 0.08 -7.45 -4.14
C TYR A 109 -0.31 -8.35 -2.95
N LEU A 110 -0.06 -7.90 -1.73
CA LEU A 110 -0.43 -8.66 -0.53
C LEU A 110 -1.95 -8.81 -0.38
N HIS A 111 -2.73 -7.77 -0.74
CA HIS A 111 -4.18 -7.86 -0.82
C HIS A 111 -4.61 -9.00 -1.76
N SER A 112 -4.04 -9.08 -2.97
CA SER A 112 -4.37 -10.16 -3.91
C SER A 112 -4.08 -11.54 -3.30
N LYS A 113 -2.94 -11.72 -2.63
CA LYS A 113 -2.59 -12.99 -1.97
C LYS A 113 -3.52 -13.36 -0.83
N VAL A 114 -3.96 -12.39 -0.04
CA VAL A 114 -4.94 -12.62 1.02
C VAL A 114 -6.31 -13.01 0.43
N MET A 115 -6.74 -12.39 -0.68
CA MET A 115 -7.99 -12.75 -1.35
C MET A 115 -7.93 -14.13 -2.02
N GLU A 116 -6.83 -14.46 -2.70
CA GLU A 116 -6.57 -15.81 -3.26
C GLU A 116 -6.67 -16.89 -2.16
N ALA A 117 -6.01 -16.66 -1.02
CA ALA A 117 -6.05 -17.59 0.11
C ALA A 117 -7.46 -17.73 0.72
N LYS A 118 -8.21 -16.62 0.82
CA LYS A 118 -9.60 -16.62 1.30
C LYS A 118 -10.50 -17.47 0.40
N LEU A 119 -10.43 -17.28 -0.92
CA LEU A 119 -11.21 -18.06 -1.90
C LEU A 119 -10.86 -19.55 -1.84
N GLY A 120 -9.57 -19.88 -1.76
CA GLY A 120 -9.12 -21.26 -1.61
C GLY A 120 -9.55 -21.92 -0.30
N ASN A 121 -9.82 -21.15 0.76
CA ASN A 121 -10.37 -21.68 2.02
C ASN A 121 -11.87 -21.95 1.92
N LEU A 122 -12.62 -21.10 1.23
CA LEU A 122 -14.06 -21.28 1.02
C LEU A 122 -14.35 -22.51 0.15
N ALA A 123 -13.60 -22.70 -0.94
CA ALA A 123 -13.77 -23.84 -1.84
C ALA A 123 -13.42 -25.21 -1.20
N ARG A 124 -12.68 -25.22 -0.08
CA ARG A 124 -12.37 -26.44 0.69
C ARG A 124 -13.39 -26.77 1.78
N GLN A 125 -14.33 -25.87 2.03
CA GLN A 125 -15.37 -26.01 3.06
C GLN A 125 -16.76 -26.33 2.47
N SER A 126 -16.85 -26.40 1.13
CA SER A 126 -18.03 -26.80 0.34
C SER A 126 -17.84 -28.18 -0.26
#